data_AF-A0A0K1EF65-F1
#
_entry.id   AF-A0A0K1EF65-F1
#
_cell.length_a   1.000
_cell.length_b   1.000
_cell.length_c   1.000
_cell.angle_alpha   90.00
_cell.angle_beta   90.00
_cell.angle_gamma   90.00
#
_symmetry.space_group_name_H-M   'P 1'
#
loop_
_entity.id
_entity.type
_entity.pdbx_description
1 polymer ?
#
loop_
_entity_poly.entity_id
_entity_poly.type
_entity_poly.pdbx_seq_one_letter_code
_entity_poly.pdbx_strand_id
1 'polypeptide(L)'
;MSVPEARCRNRSSTGFGVKLNPASDKLVIFLEGGGACFNTSTCLANPSSYSEQNFNSWRGGNGPGGILSSSNADNPVRDWNMVFVPYCTGDVHAGNATGQNVPGIAAPQNQSFVGYANIGHYLQRIVPTFTEVTQVLLTGASAGGFGAAFNYDRVAQAFCPHPVALLDDSGPPMADTYMAPCLQKRWRDLWNLDGSFPTDCADCSTANGGGIVNLASHLGAKYPDARLGLISSDKDNTIRTFFSFGQNNCASIDGLPSSMSSATYAQGLEDLRQNHLSDSASWATYFIDSTTHTYLGGNGFYSTTVSGTALTDWVARLFMGEPPGHVGP
;
A
#
# COMPACT_ATOMS: atom_id res chain seq x y z
N MET A 1 -14.80 -12.66 6.65
CA MET A 1 -14.31 -14.03 6.95
C MET A 1 -13.24 -13.92 8.03
N SER A 2 -13.43 -14.61 9.16
CA SER A 2 -12.41 -14.68 10.21
C SER A 2 -11.25 -15.57 9.76
N VAL A 3 -10.02 -15.18 10.05
CA VAL A 3 -8.81 -15.97 9.78
C VAL A 3 -8.08 -16.16 11.11
N PRO A 4 -8.29 -17.31 11.80
CA PRO A 4 -7.78 -17.54 13.14
C PRO A 4 -6.27 -17.47 13.28
N GLU A 5 -5.49 -17.44 12.21
CA GLU A 5 -4.04 -17.28 12.19
C GLU A 5 -3.63 -15.80 12.09
N ALA A 6 -4.46 -14.94 11.50
CA ALA A 6 -4.17 -13.53 11.32
C ALA A 6 -4.34 -12.74 12.62
N ARG A 7 -3.43 -11.81 12.89
CA ARG A 7 -3.33 -11.08 14.17
C ARG A 7 -3.20 -9.58 13.96
N CYS A 8 -3.85 -8.81 14.82
CA CYS A 8 -3.58 -7.38 14.95
C CYS A 8 -2.41 -7.09 15.89
N ARG A 9 -2.05 -5.81 16.02
CA ARG A 9 -0.93 -5.36 16.84
C ARG A 9 -1.04 -5.71 18.32
N ASN A 10 -2.26 -5.74 18.86
CA ASN A 10 -2.55 -6.22 20.21
C ASN A 10 -2.72 -7.75 20.33
N ARG A 11 -2.46 -8.50 19.24
CA ARG A 11 -2.60 -9.97 19.12
C ARG A 11 -4.03 -10.50 19.10
N SER A 12 -5.04 -9.65 19.02
CA SER A 12 -6.40 -10.13 18.73
C SER A 12 -6.44 -10.76 17.34
N SER A 13 -7.24 -11.80 17.16
CA SER A 13 -7.52 -12.35 15.84
C SER A 13 -8.24 -11.31 14.96
N THR A 14 -8.06 -11.43 13.64
CA THR A 14 -8.75 -10.58 12.65
C THR A 14 -9.10 -11.40 11.40
N GLY A 15 -9.49 -10.73 10.32
CA GLY A 15 -9.88 -11.36 9.07
C GLY A 15 -10.04 -10.35 7.96
N PHE A 16 -10.76 -10.71 6.90
CA PHE A 16 -11.00 -9.84 5.74
C PHE A 16 -12.48 -9.81 5.35
N GLY A 17 -12.92 -8.70 4.75
CA GLY A 17 -14.25 -8.57 4.14
C GLY A 17 -14.28 -9.20 2.75
N VAL A 18 -15.43 -9.74 2.35
CA VAL A 18 -15.62 -10.29 1.01
C VAL A 18 -16.95 -9.79 0.43
N LYS A 19 -16.90 -9.44 -0.85
CA LYS A 19 -18.07 -9.24 -1.71
C LYS A 19 -17.92 -10.17 -2.90
N LEU A 20 -18.90 -11.05 -3.08
CA LEU A 20 -18.92 -12.02 -4.17
C LEU A 20 -19.81 -11.50 -5.30
N ASN A 21 -19.33 -11.65 -6.53
CA ASN A 21 -20.14 -11.61 -7.73
C ASN A 21 -19.97 -12.95 -8.47
N PRO A 22 -20.94 -13.88 -8.37
CA PRO A 22 -20.85 -15.20 -9.01
C PRO A 22 -20.72 -15.15 -10.55
N ALA A 23 -21.05 -14.03 -11.18
CA ALA A 23 -20.90 -13.83 -12.62
C ALA A 23 -19.52 -13.28 -13.03
N SER A 24 -18.63 -13.01 -12.07
CA SER A 24 -17.29 -12.49 -12.32
C SER A 24 -16.21 -13.50 -12.00
N ASP A 25 -15.27 -13.62 -12.92
CA ASP A 25 -14.01 -14.34 -12.83
C ASP A 25 -12.84 -13.40 -12.46
N LYS A 26 -13.11 -12.19 -11.97
CA LYS A 26 -12.08 -11.20 -11.64
C LYS A 26 -12.14 -10.83 -10.16
N LEU A 27 -10.99 -10.44 -9.62
CA LEU A 27 -10.82 -10.20 -8.19
C LEU A 27 -10.06 -8.89 -7.90
N VAL A 28 -10.60 -8.07 -7.00
CA VAL A 28 -9.86 -6.98 -6.35
C VAL A 28 -9.46 -7.44 -4.95
N ILE A 29 -8.20 -7.27 -4.59
CA ILE A 29 -7.71 -7.36 -3.21
C ILE A 29 -7.31 -5.95 -2.79
N PHE A 30 -8.11 -5.32 -1.94
CA PHE A 30 -7.91 -3.96 -1.47
C PHE A 30 -7.34 -3.95 -0.04
N LEU A 31 -6.18 -3.34 0.15
CA LEU A 31 -5.53 -3.17 1.45
C LEU A 31 -5.90 -1.80 2.05
N GLU A 32 -6.47 -1.81 3.24
CA GLU A 32 -6.88 -0.60 3.96
C GLU A 32 -5.66 0.26 4.37
N GLY A 33 -5.84 1.59 4.33
CA GLY A 33 -4.88 2.54 4.88
C GLY A 33 -5.01 2.75 6.40
N GLY A 34 -4.24 3.69 6.95
CA GLY A 34 -4.37 4.06 8.37
C GLY A 34 -3.08 4.44 9.07
N GLY A 35 -2.16 5.12 8.37
CA GLY A 35 -0.87 5.55 8.92
C GLY A 35 0.10 4.41 9.23
N ALA A 36 1.02 4.65 10.15
CA ALA A 36 2.02 3.68 10.58
C ALA A 36 2.23 3.78 12.10
N CYS A 37 2.92 2.82 12.69
CA CYS A 37 3.23 2.77 14.12
C CYS A 37 4.72 2.44 14.30
N PHE A 38 5.52 3.47 14.58
CA PHE A 38 6.97 3.34 14.82
C PHE A 38 7.52 4.19 15.98
N ASN A 39 6.64 4.94 16.65
CA ASN A 39 6.90 5.71 17.87
C ASN A 39 5.59 5.86 18.68
N THR A 40 5.64 6.48 19.86
CA THR A 40 4.46 6.69 20.72
C THR A 40 3.28 7.35 19.98
N SER A 41 3.51 8.46 19.26
CA SER A 41 2.44 9.27 18.68
C SER A 41 1.76 8.59 17.50
N THR A 42 2.55 8.01 16.60
CA THR A 42 2.08 7.29 15.41
C THR A 42 1.32 6.01 15.81
N CYS A 43 1.80 5.30 16.84
CA CYS A 43 1.11 4.12 17.37
C CYS A 43 -0.18 4.43 18.15
N LEU A 44 -0.33 5.65 18.68
CA LEU A 44 -1.58 6.09 19.31
C LEU A 44 -2.65 6.39 18.25
N ALA A 45 -2.25 6.94 17.10
CA ALA A 45 -3.14 7.25 15.98
C ALA A 45 -3.53 6.03 15.14
N ASN A 46 -2.72 4.97 15.16
CA ASN A 46 -2.98 3.74 14.41
C ASN A 46 -3.73 2.68 15.28
N PRO A 47 -4.88 2.14 14.81
CA PRO A 47 -5.64 1.16 15.57
C PRO A 47 -4.84 -0.12 15.82
N SER A 48 -4.87 -0.63 17.05
CA SER A 48 -4.15 -1.85 17.43
C SER A 48 -4.95 -3.14 17.26
N SER A 49 -6.23 -3.04 16.87
CA SER A 49 -7.17 -4.14 16.72
C SER A 49 -8.24 -3.83 15.68
N TYR A 50 -8.78 -4.86 15.03
CA TYR A 50 -9.89 -4.73 14.10
C TYR A 50 -10.82 -5.94 14.21
N SER A 51 -12.06 -5.68 14.61
CA SER A 51 -13.12 -6.65 14.86
C SER A 51 -14.22 -6.59 13.79
N GLU A 52 -15.15 -7.53 13.85
CA GLU A 52 -16.37 -7.50 13.03
C GLU A 52 -17.21 -6.23 13.26
N GLN A 53 -17.23 -5.68 14.48
CA GLN A 53 -17.91 -4.42 14.75
C GLN A 53 -17.26 -3.28 13.95
N ASN A 54 -15.93 -3.22 13.90
CA ASN A 54 -15.21 -2.22 13.10
C ASN A 54 -15.56 -2.37 11.61
N PHE A 55 -15.57 -3.60 11.10
CA PHE A 55 -15.96 -3.89 9.72
C PHE A 55 -17.40 -3.43 9.42
N ASN A 56 -18.34 -3.73 10.32
CA ASN A 56 -19.74 -3.37 10.14
C ASN A 56 -19.95 -1.84 10.16
N SER A 57 -19.22 -1.12 11.01
CA SER A 57 -19.22 0.34 11.03
C SER A 57 -18.63 0.93 9.75
N TRP A 58 -17.50 0.40 9.28
CA TRP A 58 -16.89 0.81 8.01
C TRP A 58 -17.85 0.57 6.83
N ARG A 59 -18.44 -0.64 6.75
CA ARG A 59 -19.37 -1.06 5.71
C ARG A 59 -20.67 -0.24 5.70
N GLY A 60 -21.21 0.08 6.88
CA GLY A 60 -22.45 0.85 7.03
C GLY A 60 -22.27 2.35 6.79
N GLY A 61 -21.04 2.84 6.80
CA GLY A 61 -20.69 4.21 6.42
C GLY A 61 -20.25 4.32 4.97
N ASN A 62 -19.29 5.21 4.71
CA ASN A 62 -18.74 5.45 3.37
C ASN A 62 -17.57 4.50 3.00
N GLY A 63 -17.34 3.44 3.78
CA GLY A 63 -16.22 2.53 3.57
C GLY A 63 -16.21 1.90 2.17
N PRO A 64 -17.34 1.36 1.66
CA PRO A 64 -17.46 0.80 0.31
C PRO A 64 -17.54 1.87 -0.81
N GLY A 65 -16.97 3.06 -0.60
CA GLY A 65 -16.93 4.14 -1.56
C GLY A 65 -15.85 3.97 -2.64
N GLY A 66 -15.82 4.89 -3.61
CA GLY A 66 -14.78 4.91 -4.64
C GLY A 66 -14.67 3.57 -5.38
N ILE A 67 -13.44 3.05 -5.52
CA ILE A 67 -13.15 1.79 -6.23
C ILE A 67 -13.86 0.56 -5.64
N LEU A 68 -14.31 0.61 -4.39
CA LEU A 68 -15.03 -0.49 -3.73
C LEU A 68 -16.55 -0.46 -3.98
N SER A 69 -17.06 0.60 -4.61
CA SER A 69 -18.49 0.75 -4.92
C SER A 69 -18.94 -0.13 -6.09
N SER A 70 -20.07 -0.84 -5.97
CA SER A 70 -20.73 -1.50 -7.12
C SER A 70 -21.72 -0.62 -7.86
N SER A 71 -22.12 0.52 -7.29
CA SER A 71 -23.26 1.28 -7.81
C SER A 71 -22.87 2.33 -8.84
N ASN A 72 -21.61 2.75 -8.88
CA ASN A 72 -21.16 3.74 -9.86
C ASN A 72 -20.74 3.06 -11.16
N ALA A 73 -21.39 3.42 -12.26
CA ALA A 73 -21.11 2.87 -13.59
C ALA A 73 -19.68 3.20 -14.07
N ASP A 74 -19.11 4.31 -13.61
CA ASP A 74 -17.76 4.75 -13.96
C ASP A 74 -16.66 3.96 -13.22
N ASN A 75 -17.02 3.11 -12.25
CA ASN A 75 -16.03 2.26 -11.58
C ASN A 75 -15.68 1.05 -12.47
N PRO A 76 -14.44 0.96 -12.98
CA PRO A 76 -14.03 -0.09 -13.91
C PRO A 76 -13.99 -1.50 -13.29
N VAL A 77 -14.04 -1.61 -11.96
CA VAL A 77 -14.08 -2.89 -11.23
C VAL A 77 -15.39 -3.13 -10.49
N ARG A 78 -16.45 -2.35 -10.77
CA ARG A 78 -17.73 -2.41 -10.03
C ARG A 78 -18.36 -3.81 -9.94
N ASP A 79 -18.15 -4.61 -10.99
CA ASP A 79 -18.69 -5.96 -11.15
C ASP A 79 -17.71 -7.05 -10.71
N TRP A 80 -16.52 -6.73 -10.19
CA TRP A 80 -15.54 -7.74 -9.78
C TRP A 80 -15.87 -8.31 -8.40
N ASN A 81 -15.37 -9.50 -8.10
CA ASN A 81 -15.26 -9.95 -6.71
C ASN A 81 -14.32 -9.01 -5.95
N MET A 82 -14.56 -8.78 -4.66
CA MET A 82 -13.72 -7.91 -3.85
C MET A 82 -13.38 -8.56 -2.51
N VAL A 83 -12.10 -8.52 -2.16
CA VAL A 83 -11.57 -8.79 -0.83
C VAL A 83 -11.08 -7.47 -0.24
N PHE A 84 -11.58 -7.13 0.94
CA PHE A 84 -11.13 -5.97 1.71
C PHE A 84 -10.30 -6.44 2.90
N VAL A 85 -9.03 -6.05 2.95
CA VAL A 85 -8.11 -6.40 4.04
C VAL A 85 -7.98 -5.23 5.00
N PRO A 86 -8.51 -5.33 6.23
CA PRO A 86 -8.41 -4.27 7.21
C PRO A 86 -6.98 -4.11 7.73
N TYR A 87 -6.66 -2.92 8.22
CA TYR A 87 -5.33 -2.58 8.72
C TYR A 87 -5.32 -2.32 10.23
N CYS A 88 -4.66 -3.22 10.96
CA CYS A 88 -4.52 -3.15 12.41
C CYS A 88 -3.14 -3.56 12.92
N THR A 89 -2.17 -3.68 12.01
CA THR A 89 -0.81 -4.15 12.30
C THR A 89 0.16 -3.00 12.47
N GLY A 90 -0.10 -1.82 11.88
CA GLY A 90 0.71 -0.61 12.08
C GLY A 90 2.03 -0.59 11.32
N ASP A 91 2.24 -1.52 10.40
CA ASP A 91 3.48 -1.80 9.66
C ASP A 91 3.30 -1.74 8.15
N VAL A 92 2.34 -0.95 7.68
CA VAL A 92 1.96 -0.78 6.27
C VAL A 92 1.72 -2.10 5.53
N HIS A 93 1.17 -3.11 6.23
CA HIS A 93 0.98 -4.48 5.74
C HIS A 93 2.27 -5.24 5.36
N ALA A 94 3.42 -4.78 5.83
CA ALA A 94 4.73 -5.28 5.42
C ALA A 94 5.53 -5.95 6.56
N GLY A 95 5.07 -5.86 7.81
CA GLY A 95 5.81 -6.40 8.95
C GLY A 95 5.72 -7.92 9.12
N ASN A 96 6.75 -8.50 9.72
CA ASN A 96 6.81 -9.90 10.16
C ASN A 96 7.58 -10.03 11.49
N ALA A 97 7.17 -9.26 12.50
CA ALA A 97 7.78 -9.20 13.82
C ALA A 97 6.73 -9.31 14.94
N THR A 98 7.06 -10.05 16.01
CA THR A 98 6.23 -10.17 17.20
C THR A 98 7.02 -9.81 18.46
N GLY A 99 6.31 -9.48 19.55
CA GLY A 99 6.94 -9.14 20.83
C GLY A 99 7.74 -7.84 20.81
N GLN A 100 7.41 -6.93 19.91
CA GLN A 100 8.19 -5.73 19.66
C GLN A 100 7.85 -4.61 20.63
N ASN A 101 8.88 -3.95 21.15
CA ASN A 101 8.73 -2.78 22.00
C ASN A 101 8.91 -1.53 21.15
N VAL A 102 7.85 -0.72 21.04
CA VAL A 102 7.92 0.51 20.26
C VAL A 102 8.84 1.49 20.99
N PRO A 103 9.80 2.14 20.30
CA PRO A 103 10.63 3.17 20.93
C PRO A 103 9.81 4.43 21.26
N GLY A 104 10.23 5.13 22.32
CA GLY A 104 9.60 6.37 22.77
C GLY A 104 9.02 6.30 24.19
N ILE A 105 8.76 7.48 24.76
CA ILE A 105 8.22 7.60 26.12
C ILE A 105 6.76 7.15 26.11
N ALA A 106 6.39 6.27 27.05
CA ALA A 106 5.05 5.66 27.15
C ALA A 106 4.58 4.96 25.86
N ALA A 107 5.53 4.55 25.02
CA ALA A 107 5.24 3.81 23.80
C ALA A 107 4.69 2.41 24.12
N PRO A 108 3.80 1.86 23.29
CA PRO A 108 3.23 0.54 23.52
C PRO A 108 4.29 -0.55 23.44
N GLN A 109 4.21 -1.50 24.37
CA GLN A 109 5.17 -2.61 24.50
C GLN A 109 4.56 -3.91 23.99
N ASN A 110 5.39 -4.89 23.66
CA ASN A 110 4.96 -6.25 23.34
C ASN A 110 3.97 -6.35 22.14
N GLN A 111 4.16 -5.50 21.13
CA GLN A 111 3.32 -5.35 19.95
C GLN A 111 3.63 -6.41 18.86
N SER A 112 2.70 -6.63 17.94
CA SER A 112 2.88 -7.51 16.76
C SER A 112 2.72 -6.74 15.45
N PHE A 113 3.79 -6.65 14.69
CA PHE A 113 3.83 -6.03 13.36
C PHE A 113 3.90 -7.17 12.34
N VAL A 114 2.74 -7.72 12.00
CA VAL A 114 2.61 -8.98 11.25
C VAL A 114 1.76 -8.84 9.98
N GLY A 115 1.75 -7.66 9.37
CA GLY A 115 1.01 -7.36 8.15
C GLY A 115 1.35 -8.32 7.01
N TYR A 116 2.63 -8.55 6.74
CA TYR A 116 3.08 -9.47 5.70
C TYR A 116 2.68 -10.91 6.03
N ALA A 117 2.84 -11.35 7.29
CA ALA A 117 2.39 -12.68 7.70
C ALA A 117 0.86 -12.85 7.52
N ASN A 118 0.07 -11.83 7.88
CA ASN A 118 -1.38 -11.83 7.71
C ASN A 118 -1.79 -11.97 6.24
N ILE A 119 -1.16 -11.24 5.30
CA ILE A 119 -1.42 -11.39 3.87
C ILE A 119 -1.17 -12.84 3.43
N GLY A 120 -0.12 -13.48 3.93
CA GLY A 120 0.15 -14.90 3.68
C GLY A 120 -0.99 -15.83 4.14
N HIS A 121 -1.49 -15.62 5.36
CA HIS A 121 -2.65 -16.38 5.87
C HIS A 121 -3.94 -16.08 5.09
N TYR A 122 -4.13 -14.85 4.63
CA TYR A 122 -5.28 -14.49 3.80
C TYR A 122 -5.22 -15.17 2.44
N LEU A 123 -4.06 -15.20 1.78
CA LEU A 123 -3.91 -15.87 0.48
C LEU A 123 -4.25 -17.36 0.54
N GLN A 124 -3.92 -18.05 1.64
CA GLN A 124 -4.31 -19.45 1.87
C GLN A 124 -5.84 -19.66 1.90
N ARG A 125 -6.62 -18.61 2.16
CA ARG A 125 -8.09 -18.64 2.13
C ARG A 125 -8.65 -18.08 0.82
N ILE A 126 -8.04 -17.02 0.29
CA ILE A 126 -8.50 -16.32 -0.91
C ILE A 126 -8.32 -17.21 -2.14
N VAL A 127 -7.12 -17.76 -2.38
CA VAL A 127 -6.83 -18.52 -3.60
C VAL A 127 -7.78 -19.71 -3.78
N PRO A 128 -8.06 -20.56 -2.76
CA PRO A 128 -9.03 -21.65 -2.90
C PRO A 128 -10.50 -21.20 -3.00
N THR A 129 -10.81 -19.94 -2.65
CA THR A 129 -12.17 -19.39 -2.74
C THR A 129 -12.51 -18.92 -4.15
N PHE A 130 -11.51 -18.39 -4.88
CA PHE A 130 -11.68 -17.81 -6.21
C PHE A 130 -10.98 -18.68 -7.27
N THR A 131 -11.46 -19.91 -7.48
CA THR A 131 -10.80 -20.91 -8.34
C THR A 131 -10.81 -20.57 -9.83
N GLU A 132 -11.83 -19.82 -10.27
CA GLU A 132 -12.01 -19.44 -11.68
C GLU A 132 -11.40 -18.07 -12.00
N VAL A 133 -10.52 -17.53 -11.14
CA VAL A 133 -10.02 -16.17 -11.33
C VAL A 133 -9.14 -16.08 -12.57
N THR A 134 -9.47 -15.18 -13.51
CA THR A 134 -8.68 -14.93 -14.72
C THR A 134 -7.81 -13.69 -14.57
N GLN A 135 -8.11 -12.82 -13.61
CA GLN A 135 -7.43 -11.56 -13.41
C GLN A 135 -7.56 -11.02 -11.98
N VAL A 136 -6.45 -10.53 -11.43
CA VAL A 136 -6.42 -9.93 -10.09
C VAL A 136 -5.92 -8.49 -10.15
N LEU A 137 -6.54 -7.60 -9.37
CA LEU A 137 -6.02 -6.29 -9.03
C LEU A 137 -5.65 -6.29 -7.54
N LEU A 138 -4.36 -6.26 -7.23
CA LEU A 138 -3.87 -5.97 -5.89
C LEU A 138 -3.72 -4.46 -5.75
N THR A 139 -4.44 -3.87 -4.81
CA THR A 139 -4.44 -2.42 -4.62
C THR A 139 -4.58 -2.04 -3.16
N GLY A 140 -4.29 -0.79 -2.83
CA GLY A 140 -4.57 -0.22 -1.52
C GLY A 140 -4.29 1.26 -1.52
N ALA A 141 -4.70 1.92 -0.44
CA ALA A 141 -4.54 3.36 -0.28
C ALA A 141 -3.71 3.68 0.98
N SER A 142 -2.85 4.71 0.91
CA SER A 142 -1.99 5.13 2.02
C SER A 142 -1.06 3.99 2.45
N ALA A 143 -1.09 3.58 3.72
CA ALA A 143 -0.43 2.37 4.23
C ALA A 143 -0.75 1.11 3.40
N GLY A 144 -1.96 1.00 2.85
CA GLY A 144 -2.33 -0.10 1.96
C GLY A 144 -1.68 -0.03 0.59
N GLY A 145 -1.32 1.16 0.10
CA GLY A 145 -0.58 1.35 -1.14
C GLY A 145 0.83 0.79 -1.04
N PHE A 146 1.58 1.19 0.00
CA PHE A 146 2.85 0.55 0.37
C PHE A 146 2.68 -0.97 0.51
N GLY A 147 1.65 -1.39 1.25
CA GLY A 147 1.34 -2.80 1.46
C GLY A 147 1.13 -3.59 0.17
N ALA A 148 0.49 -2.99 -0.82
CA ALA A 148 0.25 -3.61 -2.11
C ALA A 148 1.59 -3.85 -2.84
N ALA A 149 2.50 -2.88 -2.83
CA ALA A 149 3.84 -3.03 -3.40
C ALA A 149 4.67 -4.10 -2.64
N PHE A 150 4.71 -4.02 -1.30
CA PHE A 150 5.44 -4.99 -0.46
C PHE A 150 4.96 -6.44 -0.62
N ASN A 151 3.68 -6.64 -0.92
CA ASN A 151 3.10 -7.96 -1.08
C ASN A 151 2.90 -8.36 -2.55
N TYR A 152 3.32 -7.55 -3.53
CA TYR A 152 3.01 -7.82 -4.93
C TYR A 152 3.62 -9.15 -5.41
N ASP A 153 4.92 -9.36 -5.19
CA ASP A 153 5.65 -10.55 -5.65
C ASP A 153 4.98 -11.87 -5.21
N ARG A 154 4.64 -11.98 -3.92
CA ARG A 154 3.98 -13.17 -3.37
C ARG A 154 2.54 -13.34 -3.85
N VAL A 155 1.81 -12.24 -4.10
CA VAL A 155 0.44 -12.31 -4.62
C VAL A 155 0.48 -12.76 -6.07
N ALA A 156 1.38 -12.19 -6.88
CA ALA A 156 1.61 -12.61 -8.26
C ALA A 156 1.98 -14.10 -8.34
N GLN A 157 2.87 -14.59 -7.45
CA GLN A 157 3.20 -16.01 -7.37
C GLN A 157 2.00 -16.88 -6.97
N ALA A 158 1.18 -16.44 -6.01
CA ALA A 158 0.03 -17.20 -5.52
C ALA A 158 -1.09 -17.36 -6.57
N PHE A 159 -1.22 -16.43 -7.51
CA PHE A 159 -2.22 -16.47 -8.59
C PHE A 159 -1.68 -16.94 -9.94
N CYS A 160 -0.38 -17.23 -10.04
CA CYS A 160 0.27 -17.75 -11.24
C CYS A 160 -0.49 -18.97 -11.81
N PRO A 161 -0.76 -19.03 -13.13
CA PRO A 161 -0.26 -18.15 -14.20
C PRO A 161 -1.15 -16.93 -14.50
N HIS A 162 -2.17 -16.63 -13.69
CA HIS A 162 -3.10 -15.54 -13.97
C HIS A 162 -2.47 -14.16 -13.70
N PRO A 163 -2.75 -13.16 -14.55
CA PRO A 163 -2.18 -11.83 -14.40
C PRO A 163 -2.66 -11.14 -13.12
N VAL A 164 -1.71 -10.52 -12.42
CA VAL A 164 -1.95 -9.64 -11.26
C VAL A 164 -1.46 -8.24 -11.59
N ALA A 165 -2.37 -7.26 -11.59
CA ALA A 165 -2.03 -5.85 -11.66
C ALA A 165 -1.80 -5.28 -10.25
N LEU A 166 -0.87 -4.33 -10.13
CA LEU A 166 -0.64 -3.55 -8.92
C LEU A 166 -1.21 -2.14 -9.09
N LEU A 167 -1.89 -1.64 -8.06
CA LEU A 167 -2.22 -0.22 -7.96
C LEU A 167 -1.98 0.30 -6.54
N ASP A 168 -0.91 1.07 -6.39
CA ASP A 168 -0.57 1.82 -5.18
C ASP A 168 -1.18 3.23 -5.24
N ASP A 169 -2.05 3.58 -4.28
CA ASP A 169 -2.58 4.94 -4.11
C ASP A 169 -1.96 5.63 -2.88
N SER A 170 -1.10 6.62 -3.13
CA SER A 170 -0.39 7.41 -2.12
C SER A 170 0.54 6.60 -1.19
N GLY A 171 1.20 5.55 -1.68
CA GLY A 171 2.25 4.81 -0.98
C GLY A 171 3.66 4.83 -1.61
N PRO A 172 4.17 5.95 -2.17
CA PRO A 172 5.39 5.95 -2.98
C PRO A 172 6.66 5.63 -2.18
N PRO A 173 7.39 4.53 -2.47
CA PRO A 173 8.68 4.25 -1.84
C PRO A 173 9.78 5.11 -2.49
N MET A 174 9.97 6.35 -2.03
CA MET A 174 10.95 7.28 -2.60
C MET A 174 12.40 6.90 -2.25
N ALA A 175 13.36 7.39 -3.05
CA ALA A 175 14.77 7.21 -2.80
C ALA A 175 15.24 7.74 -1.45
N ASP A 176 16.37 7.23 -0.96
CA ASP A 176 16.96 7.53 0.35
C ASP A 176 17.13 9.03 0.63
N THR A 177 17.34 9.84 -0.41
CA THR A 177 17.41 11.32 -0.33
C THR A 177 16.12 11.93 0.22
N TYR A 178 14.97 11.32 -0.07
CA TYR A 178 13.64 11.83 0.27
C TYR A 178 12.96 11.01 1.38
N MET A 179 13.23 9.71 1.44
CA MET A 179 12.85 8.84 2.55
C MET A 179 14.13 8.44 3.31
N ALA A 180 14.51 9.22 4.32
CA ALA A 180 15.82 9.07 4.96
C ALA A 180 16.12 7.64 5.46
N PRO A 181 17.35 7.10 5.26
CA PRO A 181 17.72 5.76 5.70
C PRO A 181 17.49 5.50 7.19
N CYS A 182 17.63 6.52 8.05
CA CYS A 182 17.38 6.36 9.49
C CYS A 182 15.90 6.07 9.81
N LEU A 183 14.96 6.61 9.02
CA LEU A 183 13.54 6.31 9.14
C LEU A 183 13.24 4.91 8.59
N GLN A 184 13.80 4.58 7.43
CA GLN A 184 13.69 3.24 6.86
C GLN A 184 14.24 2.17 7.83
N LYS A 185 15.40 2.42 8.44
CA LYS A 185 15.99 1.55 9.47
C LYS A 185 15.07 1.38 10.68
N ARG A 186 14.41 2.45 11.14
CA ARG A 186 13.43 2.35 12.23
C ARG A 186 12.30 1.38 11.87
N TRP A 187 11.81 1.42 10.64
CA TRP A 187 10.78 0.50 10.16
C TRP A 187 11.32 -0.93 10.04
N ARG A 188 12.53 -1.10 9.47
CA ARG A 188 13.19 -2.42 9.35
C ARG A 188 13.37 -3.08 10.70
N ASP A 189 13.96 -2.39 11.67
CA ASP A 189 14.24 -2.93 12.99
C ASP A 189 12.94 -3.31 13.72
N LEU A 190 11.93 -2.43 13.69
CA LEU A 190 10.71 -2.62 14.46
C LEU A 190 9.75 -3.63 13.82
N TRP A 191 9.67 -3.66 12.49
CA TRP A 191 8.71 -4.48 11.75
C TRP A 191 9.34 -5.71 11.12
N ASN A 192 10.66 -5.88 11.20
CA ASN A 192 11.42 -6.94 10.53
C ASN A 192 11.17 -6.94 9.01
N LEU A 193 11.25 -5.76 8.37
CA LEU A 193 10.96 -5.62 6.93
C LEU A 193 11.94 -6.39 6.04
N ASP A 194 13.18 -6.61 6.49
CA ASP A 194 14.16 -7.37 5.71
C ASP A 194 13.69 -8.80 5.42
N GLY A 195 12.87 -9.38 6.30
CA GLY A 195 12.22 -10.68 6.09
C GLY A 195 11.00 -10.65 5.15
N SER A 196 10.62 -9.48 4.63
CA SER A 196 9.44 -9.28 3.78
C SER A 196 9.78 -8.93 2.34
N PHE A 197 11.03 -8.53 2.05
CA PHE A 197 11.48 -8.29 0.68
C PHE A 197 11.68 -9.60 -0.09
N PRO A 198 11.51 -9.58 -1.43
CA PRO A 198 11.93 -10.70 -2.27
C PRO A 198 13.40 -11.04 -2.04
N THR A 199 13.73 -12.32 -1.88
CA THR A 199 15.09 -12.79 -1.56
C THR A 199 16.09 -12.49 -2.67
N ASP A 200 15.60 -12.26 -3.89
CA ASP A 200 16.35 -11.86 -5.09
C ASP A 200 16.49 -10.34 -5.24
N CYS A 201 16.02 -9.54 -4.27
CA CYS A 201 16.25 -8.09 -4.22
C CYS A 201 17.27 -7.73 -3.13
N ALA A 202 18.56 -8.05 -3.35
CA ALA A 202 19.61 -7.73 -2.38
C ALA A 202 19.70 -6.22 -2.07
N ASP A 203 19.51 -5.37 -3.09
CA ASP A 203 19.59 -3.91 -2.94
C ASP A 203 18.34 -3.30 -2.27
N CYS A 204 17.28 -4.08 -2.03
CA CYS A 204 16.13 -3.65 -1.24
C CYS A 204 16.47 -3.46 0.25
N SER A 205 17.60 -3.99 0.72
CA SER A 205 18.11 -3.80 2.09
C SER A 205 19.60 -3.51 2.06
N THR A 206 19.94 -2.24 2.19
CA THR A 206 21.34 -1.78 2.16
C THR A 206 21.89 -1.60 3.57
N ALA A 207 23.22 -1.64 3.72
CA ALA A 207 23.88 -1.58 5.03
C ALA A 207 23.65 -0.28 5.81
N ASN A 208 23.27 0.83 5.13
CA ASN A 208 22.91 2.10 5.79
C ASN A 208 21.46 2.11 6.30
N GLY A 209 20.69 1.04 6.09
CA GLY A 209 19.27 0.91 6.44
C GLY A 209 18.30 1.46 5.39
N GLY A 210 18.80 2.00 4.28
CA GLY A 210 18.04 2.52 3.15
C GLY A 210 17.62 1.45 2.14
N GLY A 211 17.26 1.87 0.93
CA GLY A 211 17.01 0.98 -0.21
C GLY A 211 15.57 0.50 -0.42
N ILE A 212 14.57 0.98 0.35
CA ILE A 212 13.16 0.59 0.14
C ILE A 212 12.70 0.88 -1.31
N VAL A 213 13.16 1.98 -1.91
CA VAL A 213 12.86 2.35 -3.31
C VAL A 213 13.21 1.26 -4.33
N ASN A 214 14.26 0.47 -4.06
CA ASN A 214 14.74 -0.55 -4.98
C ASN A 214 13.74 -1.70 -5.15
N LEU A 215 12.75 -1.84 -4.26
CA LEU A 215 11.62 -2.74 -4.47
C LEU A 215 10.85 -2.36 -5.73
N ALA A 216 10.61 -1.07 -5.99
CA ALA A 216 9.87 -0.64 -7.16
C ALA A 216 10.60 -1.00 -8.46
N SER A 217 11.91 -0.73 -8.51
CA SER A 217 12.77 -1.12 -9.65
C SER A 217 12.83 -2.63 -9.81
N HIS A 218 12.98 -3.38 -8.72
CA HIS A 218 13.01 -4.84 -8.73
C HIS A 218 11.70 -5.44 -9.28
N LEU A 219 10.54 -4.95 -8.83
CA LEU A 219 9.25 -5.41 -9.33
C LEU A 219 9.09 -5.15 -10.84
N GLY A 220 9.50 -3.96 -11.30
CA GLY A 220 9.46 -3.61 -12.73
C GLY A 220 10.38 -4.46 -13.60
N ALA A 221 11.53 -4.89 -13.06
CA ALA A 221 12.47 -5.77 -13.76
C ALA A 221 12.04 -7.25 -13.75
N LYS A 222 11.49 -7.72 -12.62
CA LYS A 222 11.07 -9.11 -12.42
C LYS A 222 9.77 -9.44 -13.15
N TYR A 223 8.88 -8.46 -13.30
CA TYR A 223 7.57 -8.62 -13.92
C TYR A 223 7.40 -7.68 -15.14
N PRO A 224 8.22 -7.82 -16.20
CA PRO A 224 8.22 -6.89 -17.34
C PRO A 224 6.88 -6.82 -18.10
N ASP A 225 6.08 -7.89 -18.04
CA ASP A 225 4.76 -7.97 -18.67
C ASP A 225 3.59 -7.60 -17.73
N ALA A 226 3.89 -7.29 -16.46
CA ALA A 226 2.86 -6.86 -15.51
C ALA A 226 2.43 -5.41 -15.75
N ARG A 227 1.35 -5.02 -15.09
CA ARG A 227 0.84 -3.65 -15.07
C ARG A 227 0.92 -3.13 -13.64
N LEU A 228 1.82 -2.18 -13.41
CA LEU A 228 2.15 -1.63 -12.11
C LEU A 228 1.81 -0.14 -12.10
N GLY A 229 0.87 0.25 -11.25
CA GLY A 229 0.38 1.62 -11.17
C GLY A 229 0.71 2.28 -9.83
N LEU A 230 1.09 3.57 -9.89
CA LEU A 230 1.22 4.43 -8.72
C LEU A 230 0.43 5.73 -8.92
N ILE A 231 -0.53 6.01 -8.03
CA ILE A 231 -1.21 7.29 -7.92
C ILE A 231 -0.56 8.08 -6.78
N SER A 232 -0.28 9.36 -6.99
CA SER A 232 0.18 10.22 -5.89
C SER A 232 -0.14 11.68 -6.11
N SER A 233 -0.53 12.38 -5.06
CA SER A 233 -0.49 13.83 -5.01
C SER A 233 0.96 14.31 -4.93
N ASP A 234 1.37 15.27 -5.76
CA ASP A 234 2.72 15.84 -5.74
C ASP A 234 3.06 16.66 -4.48
N LYS A 235 2.05 16.93 -3.64
CA LYS A 235 2.18 17.63 -2.36
C LYS A 235 1.44 16.92 -1.23
N ASP A 236 1.25 15.60 -1.33
CA ASP A 236 0.52 14.75 -0.37
C ASP A 236 0.88 15.11 1.09
N ASN A 237 -0.06 15.71 1.82
CA ASN A 237 0.20 16.20 3.18
C ASN A 237 0.53 15.06 4.16
N THR A 238 -0.03 13.88 3.96
CA THR A 238 0.13 12.76 4.89
C THR A 238 1.50 12.12 4.71
N ILE A 239 1.88 11.75 3.48
CA ILE A 239 3.16 11.08 3.24
C ILE A 239 4.32 12.03 3.53
N ARG A 240 4.19 13.32 3.20
CA ARG A 240 5.16 14.36 3.60
C ARG A 240 5.36 14.42 5.11
N THR A 241 4.28 14.29 5.88
CA THR A 241 4.34 14.27 7.35
C THR A 241 5.03 13.01 7.87
N PHE A 242 4.80 11.85 7.26
CA PHE A 242 5.49 10.62 7.67
C PHE A 242 6.98 10.64 7.31
N PHE A 243 7.33 11.09 6.12
CA PHE A 243 8.74 11.15 5.70
C PHE A 243 9.51 12.25 6.42
N SER A 244 8.83 13.28 6.95
CA SER A 244 9.50 14.33 7.72
C SER A 244 10.06 13.86 9.06
N PHE A 245 9.64 12.69 9.59
CA PHE A 245 10.32 12.06 10.74
C PHE A 245 11.76 11.66 10.41
N GLY A 246 12.11 11.52 9.13
CA GLY A 246 13.47 11.26 8.64
C GLY A 246 14.37 12.50 8.58
N GLN A 247 13.80 13.70 8.68
CA GLN A 247 14.53 14.96 8.54
C GLN A 247 15.45 15.22 9.74
N ASN A 248 16.44 16.10 9.54
CA ASN A 248 17.42 16.46 10.56
C ASN A 248 18.07 15.22 11.21
N ASN A 249 18.45 14.22 10.39
CA ASN A 249 19.02 12.95 10.83
C ASN A 249 18.15 12.21 11.86
N CYS A 250 16.83 12.19 11.65
CA CYS A 250 15.86 11.55 12.54
C CYS A 250 15.86 12.10 13.98
N ALA A 251 16.34 13.32 14.22
CA ALA A 251 16.41 13.90 15.57
C ALA A 251 15.05 13.96 16.30
N SER A 252 13.94 13.99 15.54
CA SER A 252 12.58 14.02 16.09
C SER A 252 11.78 12.75 15.81
N ILE A 253 12.44 11.62 15.50
CA ILE A 253 11.76 10.36 15.16
C ILE A 253 10.83 9.83 16.26
N ASP A 254 11.12 10.13 17.53
CA ASP A 254 10.28 9.78 18.69
C ASP A 254 9.43 10.94 19.21
N GLY A 255 9.46 12.09 18.52
CA GLY A 255 8.77 13.32 18.90
C GLY A 255 7.67 13.72 17.93
N LEU A 256 7.59 15.01 17.63
CA LEU A 256 6.71 15.54 16.59
C LEU A 256 7.42 15.48 15.22
N PRO A 257 6.67 15.24 14.13
CA PRO A 257 7.26 15.30 12.80
C PRO A 257 7.85 16.69 12.52
N SER A 258 8.96 16.73 11.79
CA SER A 258 9.45 17.97 11.21
C SER A 258 8.55 18.40 10.04
N SER A 259 8.93 19.43 9.29
CA SER A 259 8.30 19.74 8.01
C SER A 259 9.11 19.18 6.84
N MET A 260 8.42 18.59 5.87
CA MET A 260 8.95 18.35 4.52
C MET A 260 8.25 19.31 3.56
N SER A 261 9.02 20.08 2.80
CA SER A 261 8.42 21.03 1.86
C SER A 261 7.73 20.30 0.70
N SER A 262 6.68 20.91 0.17
CA SER A 262 6.01 20.46 -1.06
C SER A 262 6.99 20.25 -2.21
N ALA A 263 7.95 21.17 -2.38
CA ALA A 263 8.96 21.08 -3.44
C ALA A 263 9.89 19.86 -3.26
N THR A 264 10.34 19.57 -2.04
CA THR A 264 11.20 18.40 -1.77
C THR A 264 10.46 17.09 -2.08
N TYR A 265 9.18 17.02 -1.72
CA TYR A 265 8.38 15.83 -1.99
C TYR A 265 8.08 15.64 -3.48
N ALA A 266 7.73 16.71 -4.18
CA ALA A 266 7.53 16.67 -5.63
C ALA A 266 8.82 16.22 -6.36
N GLN A 267 9.99 16.71 -5.93
CA GLN A 267 11.28 16.23 -6.43
C GLN A 267 11.49 14.74 -6.18
N GLY A 268 11.09 14.22 -5.02
CA GLY A 268 11.17 12.80 -4.72
C GLY A 268 10.25 11.92 -5.55
N LEU A 269 9.05 12.41 -5.90
CA LEU A 269 8.17 11.70 -6.82
C LEU A 269 8.74 11.68 -8.24
N GLU A 270 9.30 12.80 -8.69
CA GLU A 270 9.88 12.87 -10.03
C GLU A 270 11.14 12.00 -10.14
N ASP A 271 11.99 12.00 -9.10
CA ASP A 271 13.13 11.09 -8.99
C ASP A 271 12.68 9.62 -9.01
N LEU A 272 11.65 9.26 -8.23
CA LEU A 272 11.05 7.92 -8.26
C LEU A 272 10.61 7.55 -9.68
N ARG A 273 9.85 8.41 -10.36
CA ARG A 273 9.40 8.14 -11.74
C ARG A 273 10.59 7.96 -12.68
N GLN A 274 11.48 8.96 -12.77
CA GLN A 274 12.55 9.02 -13.75
C GLN A 274 13.60 7.91 -13.55
N ASN A 275 14.01 7.67 -12.31
CA ASN A 275 15.21 6.87 -12.03
C ASN A 275 14.88 5.45 -11.54
N HIS A 276 13.62 5.16 -11.19
CA HIS A 276 13.26 3.88 -10.61
C HIS A 276 12.08 3.18 -11.28
N LEU A 277 11.20 3.92 -11.97
CA LEU A 277 10.00 3.37 -12.62
C LEU A 277 10.11 3.36 -14.14
N SER A 278 10.60 4.46 -14.76
CA SER A 278 10.57 4.65 -16.22
C SER A 278 11.51 3.73 -17.02
N ASP A 279 12.46 3.05 -16.37
CA ASP A 279 13.29 2.02 -17.00
C ASP A 279 12.50 0.72 -17.30
N SER A 280 11.30 0.57 -16.73
CA SER A 280 10.40 -0.57 -16.98
C SER A 280 9.13 -0.13 -17.71
N ALA A 281 8.79 -0.84 -18.78
CA ALA A 281 7.52 -0.64 -19.48
C ALA A 281 6.28 -1.07 -18.66
N SER A 282 6.48 -1.77 -17.54
CA SER A 282 5.42 -2.25 -16.66
C SER A 282 4.84 -1.16 -15.77
N TRP A 283 5.63 -0.13 -15.47
CA TRP A 283 5.24 0.94 -14.55
C TRP A 283 4.53 2.09 -15.26
N ALA A 284 3.47 2.56 -14.62
CA ALA A 284 2.77 3.78 -14.95
C ALA A 284 2.53 4.59 -13.69
N THR A 285 2.54 5.91 -13.81
CA THR A 285 2.25 6.82 -12.69
C THR A 285 1.12 7.76 -13.04
N TYR A 286 0.30 8.12 -12.07
CA TYR A 286 -0.71 9.16 -12.18
C TYR A 286 -0.49 10.18 -11.06
N PHE A 287 0.28 11.23 -11.36
CA PHE A 287 0.58 12.29 -10.40
C PHE A 287 -0.36 13.47 -10.55
N ILE A 288 -0.75 14.04 -9.41
CA ILE A 288 -1.80 15.05 -9.33
C ILE A 288 -1.25 16.25 -8.60
N ASP A 289 -1.38 17.45 -9.17
CA ASP A 289 -1.08 18.71 -8.49
C ASP A 289 -2.11 18.91 -7.35
N SER A 290 -1.78 18.46 -6.14
CA SER A 290 -2.70 18.46 -5.01
C SER A 290 -1.99 18.16 -3.69
N THR A 291 -2.66 18.50 -2.60
CA THR A 291 -2.26 18.07 -1.23
C THR A 291 -3.10 16.90 -0.69
N THR A 292 -4.06 16.42 -1.48
CA THR A 292 -5.03 15.39 -1.12
C THR A 292 -4.36 14.05 -0.81
N HIS A 293 -4.96 13.35 0.15
CA HIS A 293 -4.64 11.97 0.51
C HIS A 293 -5.97 11.29 0.88
N THR A 294 -6.50 10.29 0.19
CA THR A 294 -6.06 9.53 -1.00
C THR A 294 -7.11 9.66 -2.12
N TYR A 295 -7.01 8.90 -3.24
CA TYR A 295 -7.94 9.02 -4.36
C TYR A 295 -8.93 7.88 -4.54
N LEU A 296 -8.58 6.64 -4.18
CA LEU A 296 -9.40 5.46 -4.48
C LEU A 296 -10.66 5.32 -3.62
N GLY A 297 -10.72 5.94 -2.45
CA GLY A 297 -11.79 5.71 -1.46
C GLY A 297 -13.07 6.53 -1.64
N GLY A 298 -13.12 7.47 -2.59
CA GLY A 298 -14.22 8.43 -2.64
C GLY A 298 -14.42 9.09 -4.01
N ASN A 299 -15.10 10.24 -4.01
CA ASN A 299 -15.45 10.94 -5.24
C ASN A 299 -14.24 11.37 -6.07
N GLY A 300 -13.09 11.59 -5.40
CA GLY A 300 -11.82 11.88 -6.07
C GLY A 300 -11.44 10.82 -7.12
N PHE A 301 -11.83 9.55 -6.92
CA PHE A 301 -11.59 8.50 -7.91
C PHE A 301 -12.27 8.81 -9.25
N TYR A 302 -13.50 9.33 -9.20
CA TYR A 302 -14.36 9.57 -10.36
C TYR A 302 -14.17 10.97 -10.96
N SER A 303 -13.92 11.98 -10.14
CA SER A 303 -13.88 13.37 -10.59
C SER A 303 -12.50 13.86 -11.02
N THR A 304 -11.44 13.09 -10.76
CA THR A 304 -10.06 13.53 -11.05
C THR A 304 -9.71 13.31 -12.51
N THR A 305 -9.23 14.36 -13.17
CA THR A 305 -8.68 14.32 -14.53
C THR A 305 -7.38 15.11 -14.55
N VAL A 306 -6.32 14.53 -15.09
CA VAL A 306 -5.00 15.15 -15.23
C VAL A 306 -4.56 15.05 -16.67
N SER A 307 -4.14 16.18 -17.26
CA SER A 307 -3.72 16.26 -18.67
C SER A 307 -4.73 15.61 -19.64
N GLY A 308 -6.03 15.79 -19.38
CA GLY A 308 -7.13 15.22 -20.18
C GLY A 308 -7.38 13.72 -19.99
N THR A 309 -6.65 13.03 -19.11
CA THR A 309 -6.87 11.62 -18.78
C THR A 309 -7.66 11.52 -17.49
N ALA A 310 -8.83 10.88 -17.50
CA ALA A 310 -9.60 10.60 -16.29
C ALA A 310 -8.91 9.50 -15.46
N LEU A 311 -8.95 9.61 -14.13
CA LEU A 311 -8.33 8.63 -13.24
C LEU A 311 -8.98 7.24 -13.39
N THR A 312 -10.30 7.17 -13.56
CA THR A 312 -11.03 5.92 -13.83
C THR A 312 -10.53 5.22 -15.09
N ASP A 313 -10.32 5.98 -16.17
CA ASP A 313 -9.85 5.45 -17.45
C ASP A 313 -8.40 4.97 -17.36
N TRP A 314 -7.55 5.74 -16.66
CA TRP A 314 -6.17 5.36 -16.41
C TRP A 314 -6.07 4.08 -15.57
N VAL A 315 -6.88 3.95 -14.51
CA VAL A 315 -6.95 2.73 -13.69
C VAL A 315 -7.49 1.55 -14.49
N ALA A 316 -8.53 1.74 -15.30
CA ALA A 316 -9.07 0.70 -16.17
C ALA A 316 -8.00 0.08 -17.08
N ARG A 317 -7.06 0.90 -17.55
CA ARG A 317 -5.94 0.47 -18.39
C ARG A 317 -4.94 -0.44 -17.67
N LEU A 318 -4.92 -0.50 -16.34
CA LEU A 318 -4.11 -1.47 -15.60
C LEU A 318 -4.61 -2.91 -15.73
N PHE A 319 -5.80 -3.13 -16.30
CA PHE A 319 -6.36 -4.48 -16.46
C PHE A 319 -7.17 -4.68 -17.74
N MET A 320 -7.34 -3.64 -18.57
CA MET A 320 -8.04 -3.72 -19.86
C MET A 320 -7.29 -2.88 -20.90
N GLY A 321 -7.39 -3.24 -22.18
CA GLY A 321 -6.79 -2.44 -23.27
C GLY A 321 -5.28 -2.23 -23.18
N GLU A 322 -4.79 -1.16 -23.80
CA GLU A 322 -3.37 -0.78 -23.83
C GLU A 322 -2.88 -0.33 -22.45
N PRO A 323 -1.68 -0.76 -21.99
CA PRO A 323 -1.09 -0.32 -20.72
C PRO A 323 -1.08 1.20 -20.57
N PRO A 324 -1.39 1.75 -19.38
CA PRO A 324 -1.34 3.19 -19.17
C PRO A 324 0.10 3.70 -19.21
N GLY A 325 0.27 4.97 -19.55
CA GLY A 325 1.55 5.66 -19.43
C GLY A 325 1.63 6.53 -18.17
N HIS A 326 2.75 7.22 -18.00
CA HIS A 326 2.91 8.26 -16.98
C HIS A 326 2.03 9.48 -17.32
N VAL A 327 1.26 9.94 -16.35
CA VAL A 327 0.39 11.11 -16.39
C VAL A 327 0.72 12.00 -15.19
N GLY A 328 0.70 13.31 -15.39
CA GLY A 328 0.88 14.29 -14.33
C GLY A 328 2.08 15.20 -14.51
N PRO A 329 2.28 16.13 -13.56
CA PRO A 329 3.53 16.85 -13.43
C PRO A 329 4.68 15.88 -13.17
#